data_AF-A0A382PTI2-F1
#
_entry.id   AF-A0A382PTI2-F1
#
_cell.length_a   1.000
_cell.length_b   1.000
_cell.length_c   1.000
_cell.angle_alpha   90.00
_cell.angle_beta   90.00
_cell.angle_gamma   90.00
#
_symmetry.space_group_name_H-M   'P 1'
#
loop_
_entity.id
_entity.type
_entity.pdbx_description
1 polymer ?
#
loop_
_entity_poly.entity_id
_entity_poly.type
_entity_poly.pdbx_seq_one_letter_code
_entity_poly.pdbx_strand_id
1 'polypeptide(L)'
;MAAGLPLTSKQIACLKAAGCSSSDWSQISVSDGFRADRVRNTHFSGTVRYGSLTGSVTVTGGIELPAGIHDATIVDCEIGDDALVARIGGHLARYCVGDGAVVTDVGTIATREGATFGNCVEAETVNEGGGREVTLFAELSSQFAYLMAMRRHSSALVIKLQEMVSTYAEAKASNMGQIGPGTRIAHVGQMVDVCVGEAAEVVGTSRLENGTILSEKGAATHVGAGVVAEDFIIAEGAAVEDGAVLHTCYVGQGTRLGKQFSAENSLFFANCEGFHGEACSIFAGPYTVTHHKSTLLIAGIYSFYNAGSGTNQSNHMYKLGPVHQG
;
A
#
# COMPACT_ATOMS: atom_id res chain seq x y z
N MET A 1 -14.66 -15.71 8.95
CA MET A 1 -15.88 -15.27 8.23
C MET A 1 -16.90 -16.40 8.25
N ALA A 2 -18.17 -16.13 8.55
CA ALA A 2 -19.24 -17.14 8.51
C ALA A 2 -19.52 -17.58 7.06
N ALA A 3 -20.10 -18.77 6.89
CA ALA A 3 -20.53 -19.26 5.58
C ALA A 3 -21.58 -18.31 4.98
N GLY A 4 -21.35 -17.83 3.76
CA GLY A 4 -22.28 -16.93 3.07
C GLY A 4 -23.59 -17.64 2.69
N LEU A 5 -24.71 -16.94 2.82
CA LEU A 5 -26.03 -17.41 2.40
C LEU A 5 -26.24 -17.07 0.92
N PRO A 6 -26.90 -17.95 0.14
CA PRO A 6 -27.26 -17.62 -1.24
C PRO A 6 -28.31 -16.50 -1.27
N LEU A 7 -28.28 -15.68 -2.33
CA LEU A 7 -29.30 -14.66 -2.55
C LEU A 7 -30.69 -15.29 -2.76
N THR A 8 -31.70 -14.73 -2.10
CA THR A 8 -33.10 -15.08 -2.33
C THR A 8 -33.62 -14.49 -3.65
N SER A 9 -34.65 -15.10 -4.24
CA SER A 9 -35.28 -14.57 -5.47
C SER A 9 -35.79 -13.13 -5.33
N LYS A 10 -36.23 -12.73 -4.13
CA LYS A 10 -36.65 -11.35 -3.83
C LYS A 10 -35.47 -10.38 -3.86
N GLN A 11 -34.34 -10.75 -3.25
CA GLN A 11 -33.12 -9.94 -3.29
C GLN A 11 -32.59 -9.81 -4.71
N ILE A 12 -32.55 -10.90 -5.49
CA ILE A 12 -32.13 -10.86 -6.90
C ILE A 12 -33.03 -9.92 -7.73
N ALA A 13 -34.35 -9.98 -7.54
CA ALA A 13 -35.27 -9.08 -8.22
C ALA A 13 -35.05 -7.60 -7.85
N CYS A 14 -34.78 -7.32 -6.56
CA CYS A 14 -34.44 -5.98 -6.08
C CYS A 14 -33.14 -5.46 -6.71
N LEU A 15 -32.08 -6.28 -6.73
CA LEU A 15 -30.80 -5.94 -7.34
C LEU A 15 -30.95 -5.64 -8.84
N LYS A 16 -31.67 -6.49 -9.59
CA LYS A 16 -31.94 -6.27 -11.02
C LYS A 16 -32.71 -4.98 -11.26
N ALA A 17 -33.72 -4.68 -10.44
CA ALA A 17 -34.50 -3.45 -10.54
C ALA A 17 -33.65 -2.20 -10.22
N ALA A 18 -32.65 -2.33 -9.34
CA ALA A 18 -31.68 -1.30 -9.02
C ALA A 18 -30.53 -1.17 -10.05
N GLY A 19 -30.65 -1.80 -11.23
CA GLY A 19 -29.65 -1.72 -12.29
C GLY A 19 -28.46 -2.66 -12.12
N CYS A 20 -28.52 -3.62 -11.21
CA CYS A 20 -27.43 -4.57 -11.00
C CYS A 20 -27.52 -5.76 -11.97
N SER A 21 -26.37 -6.33 -12.29
CA SER A 21 -26.26 -7.50 -13.18
C SER A 21 -25.21 -8.48 -12.68
N SER A 22 -25.38 -9.76 -12.99
CA SER A 22 -24.42 -10.82 -12.76
C SER A 22 -24.52 -11.85 -13.87
N SER A 23 -23.38 -12.42 -14.27
CA SER A 23 -23.33 -13.57 -15.18
C SER A 23 -23.92 -14.83 -14.53
N ASP A 24 -23.73 -14.99 -13.22
CA ASP A 24 -24.27 -16.09 -12.42
C ASP A 24 -24.55 -15.62 -10.99
N TRP A 25 -25.83 -15.53 -10.62
CA TRP A 25 -26.23 -15.13 -9.26
C TRP A 25 -25.92 -16.19 -8.21
N SER A 26 -25.64 -17.44 -8.60
CA SER A 26 -25.26 -18.51 -7.67
C SER A 26 -23.85 -18.35 -7.10
N GLN A 27 -23.00 -17.56 -7.77
CA GLN A 27 -21.65 -17.20 -7.31
C GLN A 27 -21.65 -16.04 -6.32
N ILE A 28 -22.82 -15.47 -6.01
CA ILE A 28 -22.97 -14.35 -5.09
C ILE A 28 -23.57 -14.84 -3.78
N SER A 29 -22.86 -14.60 -2.69
CA SER A 29 -23.30 -14.94 -1.34
C SER A 29 -23.28 -13.73 -0.42
N VAL A 30 -24.14 -13.75 0.59
CA VAL A 30 -24.35 -12.62 1.50
C VAL A 30 -24.45 -13.07 2.96
N SER A 31 -24.08 -12.21 3.90
CA SER A 31 -24.29 -12.44 5.33
C SER A 31 -25.76 -12.18 5.73
N ASP A 32 -26.12 -12.60 6.95
CA ASP A 32 -27.38 -12.17 7.57
C ASP A 32 -27.41 -10.65 7.73
N GLY A 33 -28.59 -10.04 7.58
CA GLY A 33 -28.72 -8.57 7.57
C GLY A 33 -28.31 -7.88 6.26
N PHE A 34 -28.03 -8.63 5.17
CA PHE A 34 -27.79 -8.03 3.86
C PHE A 34 -29.03 -7.30 3.32
N ARG A 35 -28.83 -6.03 2.93
CA ARG A 35 -29.86 -5.15 2.39
C ARG A 35 -29.65 -4.88 0.90
N ALA A 36 -30.39 -5.61 0.07
CA ALA A 36 -30.33 -5.48 -1.39
C ALA A 36 -30.69 -4.07 -1.90
N ASP A 37 -31.48 -3.29 -1.15
CA ASP A 37 -31.84 -1.91 -1.48
C ASP A 37 -30.67 -0.92 -1.38
N ARG A 38 -29.56 -1.33 -0.74
CA ARG A 38 -28.33 -0.54 -0.63
C ARG A 38 -27.31 -0.83 -1.72
N VAL A 39 -27.72 -1.57 -2.74
CA VAL A 39 -26.87 -1.99 -3.86
C VAL A 39 -27.53 -1.53 -5.16
N ARG A 40 -26.82 -0.73 -5.97
CA ARG A 40 -27.37 -0.16 -7.21
C ARG A 40 -26.32 -0.01 -8.31
N ASN A 41 -26.74 -0.17 -9.56
CA ASN A 41 -25.87 0.01 -10.74
C ASN A 41 -24.54 -0.75 -10.64
N THR A 42 -24.58 -1.99 -10.13
CA THR A 42 -23.37 -2.79 -9.88
C THR A 42 -23.34 -4.01 -10.77
N HIS A 43 -22.20 -4.25 -11.42
CA HIS A 43 -21.93 -5.48 -12.14
C HIS A 43 -21.09 -6.42 -11.27
N PHE A 44 -21.55 -7.66 -11.11
CA PHE A 44 -20.85 -8.72 -10.40
C PHE A 44 -20.34 -9.77 -11.38
N SER A 45 -19.10 -10.22 -11.17
CA SER A 45 -18.51 -11.32 -11.92
C SER A 45 -17.68 -12.21 -10.99
N GLY A 46 -17.70 -13.51 -11.25
CA GLY A 46 -16.98 -14.48 -10.43
C GLY A 46 -17.59 -14.64 -9.03
N THR A 47 -16.77 -15.08 -8.08
CA THR A 47 -17.23 -15.38 -6.71
C THR A 47 -17.24 -14.11 -5.88
N VAL A 48 -18.42 -13.63 -5.49
CA VAL A 48 -18.52 -12.40 -4.69
C VAL A 48 -19.27 -12.66 -3.39
N ARG A 49 -18.67 -12.23 -2.28
CA ARG A 49 -19.27 -12.33 -0.95
C ARG A 49 -19.41 -10.97 -0.30
N TYR A 50 -20.58 -10.72 0.30
CA TYR A 50 -20.87 -9.46 0.96
C TYR A 50 -21.36 -9.63 2.39
N GLY A 51 -20.92 -8.73 3.25
CA GLY A 51 -21.40 -8.59 4.61
C GLY A 51 -22.82 -8.02 4.71
N SER A 52 -23.22 -7.73 5.95
CA SER A 52 -24.44 -6.99 6.25
C SER A 52 -24.33 -5.54 5.75
N LEU A 53 -25.48 -4.91 5.45
CA LEU A 53 -25.53 -3.52 4.97
C LEU A 53 -26.59 -2.75 5.76
N THR A 54 -26.37 -2.60 7.06
CA THR A 54 -27.34 -2.00 7.99
C THR A 54 -26.86 -0.68 8.58
N GLY A 55 -25.55 -0.49 8.70
CA GLY A 55 -24.90 0.67 9.32
C GLY A 55 -24.62 1.85 8.39
N SER A 56 -23.72 2.73 8.82
CA SER A 56 -23.21 3.88 8.08
C SER A 56 -21.70 3.95 8.20
N VAL A 57 -21.07 4.69 7.30
CA VAL A 57 -19.64 4.99 7.32
C VAL A 57 -19.43 6.50 7.32
N THR A 58 -18.35 6.94 7.96
CA THR A 58 -17.91 8.32 7.94
C THR A 58 -17.00 8.57 6.73
N VAL A 59 -17.29 9.60 5.94
CA VAL A 59 -16.43 10.06 4.83
C VAL A 59 -15.80 11.43 5.12
N THR A 60 -14.98 11.97 4.21
CA THR A 60 -14.33 13.30 4.37
C THR A 60 -15.33 14.34 4.87
N GLY A 61 -14.90 15.12 5.86
CA GLY A 61 -15.72 16.19 6.45
C GLY A 61 -16.66 15.70 7.57
N GLY A 62 -16.50 14.46 8.04
CA GLY A 62 -17.33 13.90 9.11
C GLY A 62 -18.76 13.62 8.68
N ILE A 63 -18.97 13.37 7.38
CA ILE A 63 -20.28 13.13 6.80
C ILE A 63 -20.60 11.64 6.93
N GLU A 64 -21.75 11.32 7.52
CA GLU A 64 -22.25 9.95 7.59
C GLU A 64 -23.01 9.59 6.31
N LEU A 65 -22.60 8.52 5.65
CA LEU A 65 -23.27 7.94 4.50
C LEU A 65 -23.69 6.50 4.79
N PRO A 66 -24.82 6.03 4.26
CA PRO A 66 -25.19 4.63 4.39
C PRO A 66 -24.14 3.73 3.72
N ALA A 67 -23.75 2.67 4.41
CA ALA A 67 -22.94 1.61 3.82
C ALA A 67 -23.69 0.97 2.64
N GLY A 68 -22.98 0.58 1.59
CA GLY A 68 -23.60 0.07 0.37
C GLY A 68 -22.64 -0.05 -0.79
N ILE A 69 -23.15 -0.52 -1.92
CA ILE A 69 -22.35 -0.70 -3.14
C ILE A 69 -23.05 0.02 -4.28
N HIS A 70 -22.36 0.93 -4.94
CA HIS A 70 -22.99 1.65 -6.02
C HIS A 70 -22.05 2.05 -7.15
N ASP A 71 -22.57 1.95 -8.38
CA ASP A 71 -21.88 2.41 -9.59
C ASP A 71 -20.49 1.75 -9.68
N ALA A 72 -20.45 0.41 -9.69
CA ALA A 72 -19.22 -0.37 -9.54
C ALA A 72 -19.20 -1.66 -10.36
N THR A 73 -18.00 -2.10 -10.74
CA THR A 73 -17.75 -3.45 -11.27
C THR A 73 -16.93 -4.23 -10.25
N ILE A 74 -17.47 -5.34 -9.77
CA ILE A 74 -16.85 -6.15 -8.71
C ILE A 74 -16.56 -7.56 -9.23
N VAL A 75 -15.33 -8.02 -9.06
CA VAL A 75 -14.86 -9.30 -9.61
C VAL A 75 -14.13 -10.10 -8.55
N ASP A 76 -14.61 -11.30 -8.22
CA ASP A 76 -13.92 -12.19 -7.26
C ASP A 76 -13.55 -11.52 -5.92
N CYS A 77 -14.51 -10.86 -5.26
CA CYS A 77 -14.24 -10.07 -4.04
C CYS A 77 -14.96 -10.61 -2.81
N GLU A 78 -14.36 -10.39 -1.65
CA GLU A 78 -15.02 -10.49 -0.36
C GLU A 78 -15.13 -9.09 0.25
N ILE A 79 -16.32 -8.65 0.60
CA ILE A 79 -16.56 -7.31 1.12
C ILE A 79 -17.27 -7.44 2.47
N GLY A 80 -16.67 -6.84 3.49
CA GLY A 80 -17.06 -6.94 4.88
C GLY A 80 -18.38 -6.25 5.21
N ASP A 81 -18.75 -6.33 6.48
CA ASP A 81 -19.97 -5.72 7.01
C ASP A 81 -19.87 -4.20 6.93
N ASP A 82 -20.96 -3.56 6.49
CA ASP A 82 -21.12 -2.11 6.45
C ASP A 82 -20.00 -1.35 5.71
N ALA A 83 -19.37 -1.98 4.72
CA ALA A 83 -18.45 -1.30 3.81
C ALA A 83 -19.20 -0.41 2.79
N LEU A 84 -18.54 0.66 2.34
CA LEU A 84 -19.02 1.51 1.25
C LEU A 84 -18.10 1.36 0.04
N VAL A 85 -18.61 0.79 -1.06
CA VAL A 85 -17.87 0.61 -2.31
C VAL A 85 -18.60 1.31 -3.45
N ALA A 86 -17.98 2.34 -4.02
CA ALA A 86 -18.73 3.42 -4.64
C ALA A 86 -17.96 4.07 -5.79
N ARG A 87 -18.61 4.25 -6.95
CA ARG A 87 -18.04 4.99 -8.09
C ARG A 87 -16.68 4.39 -8.50
N ILE A 88 -16.70 3.11 -8.81
CA ILE A 88 -15.52 2.37 -9.28
C ILE A 88 -15.48 2.51 -10.80
N GLY A 89 -14.63 3.39 -11.32
CA GLY A 89 -14.60 3.76 -12.73
C GLY A 89 -14.13 2.63 -13.65
N GLY A 90 -13.21 1.79 -13.16
CA GLY A 90 -12.79 0.54 -13.80
C GLY A 90 -13.43 -0.66 -13.12
N HIS A 91 -12.68 -1.32 -12.25
CA HIS A 91 -13.14 -2.47 -11.49
C HIS A 91 -12.39 -2.61 -10.16
N LEU A 92 -13.05 -3.25 -9.20
CA LEU A 92 -12.45 -3.79 -7.99
C LEU A 92 -12.41 -5.31 -8.15
N ALA A 93 -11.21 -5.89 -8.24
CA ALA A 93 -11.03 -7.30 -8.54
C ALA A 93 -10.07 -8.01 -7.58
N ARG A 94 -10.47 -9.17 -7.07
CA ARG A 94 -9.63 -10.03 -6.23
C ARG A 94 -9.13 -9.33 -4.97
N TYR A 95 -10.07 -8.79 -4.21
CA TYR A 95 -9.80 -8.11 -2.95
C TYR A 95 -10.72 -8.58 -1.82
N CYS A 96 -10.15 -8.67 -0.63
CA CYS A 96 -10.87 -8.74 0.63
C CYS A 96 -10.92 -7.33 1.24
N VAL A 97 -12.11 -6.72 1.24
CA VAL A 97 -12.38 -5.41 1.84
C VAL A 97 -12.95 -5.63 3.24
N GLY A 98 -12.32 -5.04 4.24
CA GLY A 98 -12.71 -5.18 5.64
C GLY A 98 -13.98 -4.43 6.01
N ASP A 99 -14.48 -4.72 7.21
CA ASP A 99 -15.71 -4.12 7.74
C ASP A 99 -15.58 -2.59 7.88
N GLY A 100 -16.63 -1.87 7.52
CA GLY A 100 -16.68 -0.40 7.60
C GLY A 100 -15.67 0.33 6.70
N ALA A 101 -14.97 -0.38 5.81
CA ALA A 101 -14.02 0.26 4.88
C ALA A 101 -14.77 1.07 3.82
N VAL A 102 -14.12 2.15 3.36
CA VAL A 102 -14.65 3.08 2.37
C VAL A 102 -13.76 3.05 1.13
N VAL A 103 -14.31 2.64 -0.01
CA VAL A 103 -13.63 2.62 -1.31
C VAL A 103 -14.47 3.44 -2.30
N THR A 104 -14.05 4.68 -2.58
CA THR A 104 -14.87 5.65 -3.33
C THR A 104 -14.08 6.36 -4.42
N ASP A 105 -14.66 6.60 -5.60
CA ASP A 105 -14.02 7.37 -6.68
C ASP A 105 -12.64 6.82 -7.07
N VAL A 106 -12.57 5.52 -7.34
CA VAL A 106 -11.33 4.86 -7.73
C VAL A 106 -11.41 4.37 -9.17
N GLY A 107 -10.28 4.36 -9.88
CA GLY A 107 -10.18 3.78 -11.22
C GLY A 107 -10.17 2.25 -11.16
N THR A 108 -8.99 1.66 -11.07
CA THR A 108 -8.81 0.20 -11.01
C THR A 108 -8.11 -0.21 -9.71
N ILE A 109 -8.69 -1.17 -9.01
CA ILE A 109 -8.07 -1.86 -7.88
C ILE A 109 -8.06 -3.36 -8.20
N ALA A 110 -6.89 -3.98 -8.31
CA ALA A 110 -6.79 -5.38 -8.71
C ALA A 110 -5.57 -6.10 -8.12
N THR A 111 -5.69 -7.40 -7.87
CA THR A 111 -4.55 -8.25 -7.47
C THR A 111 -4.23 -9.27 -8.55
N ARG A 112 -2.97 -9.53 -8.86
CA ARG A 112 -2.51 -10.57 -9.78
C ARG A 112 -2.31 -11.89 -9.03
N GLU A 113 -2.27 -13.00 -9.77
CA GLU A 113 -1.99 -14.30 -9.17
C GLU A 113 -0.56 -14.33 -8.59
N GLY A 114 -0.41 -14.86 -7.37
CA GLY A 114 0.89 -14.97 -6.70
C GLY A 114 1.49 -13.65 -6.22
N ALA A 115 0.68 -12.59 -6.08
CA ALA A 115 1.16 -11.29 -5.62
C ALA A 115 1.78 -11.39 -4.21
N THR A 116 2.95 -10.79 -4.01
CA THR A 116 3.64 -10.72 -2.71
C THR A 116 3.55 -9.33 -2.05
N PHE A 117 2.89 -8.37 -2.70
CA PHE A 117 2.60 -7.04 -2.15
C PHE A 117 3.86 -6.28 -1.72
N GLY A 118 4.89 -6.27 -2.58
CA GLY A 118 6.18 -5.61 -2.32
C GLY A 118 7.13 -6.38 -1.40
N ASN A 119 6.71 -7.52 -0.83
CA ASN A 119 7.58 -8.39 -0.06
C ASN A 119 8.51 -9.19 -0.98
N CYS A 120 9.74 -9.43 -0.53
CA CYS A 120 10.82 -10.10 -1.27
C CYS A 120 11.40 -9.31 -2.46
N VAL A 121 11.18 -8.00 -2.53
CA VAL A 121 11.83 -7.16 -3.55
C VAL A 121 13.18 -6.68 -3.02
N GLU A 122 14.24 -6.77 -3.83
CA GLU A 122 15.57 -6.29 -3.47
C GLU A 122 15.71 -4.80 -3.77
N ALA A 123 16.05 -4.00 -2.76
CA ALA A 123 16.44 -2.61 -2.92
C ALA A 123 17.97 -2.50 -2.98
N GLU A 124 18.51 -1.82 -3.99
CA GLU A 124 19.95 -1.56 -4.13
C GLU A 124 20.41 -0.43 -3.19
N THR A 125 20.35 -0.72 -1.89
CA THR A 125 20.58 0.28 -0.85
C THR A 125 22.08 0.49 -0.64
N VAL A 126 22.47 1.70 -0.24
CA VAL A 126 23.85 2.13 0.08
C VAL A 126 24.79 2.21 -1.14
N ASN A 127 24.55 1.43 -2.19
CA ASN A 127 25.40 1.41 -3.36
C ASN A 127 24.54 1.22 -4.62
N GLU A 128 24.53 2.23 -5.50
CA GLU A 128 23.83 2.21 -6.79
C GLU A 128 24.37 1.16 -7.78
N GLY A 129 25.55 0.59 -7.52
CA GLY A 129 26.11 -0.52 -8.30
C GLY A 129 25.81 -1.90 -7.72
N GLY A 130 24.92 -1.99 -6.71
CA GLY A 130 24.59 -3.22 -6.02
C GLY A 130 25.67 -3.72 -5.05
N GLY A 131 25.55 -4.99 -4.66
CA GLY A 131 26.40 -5.69 -3.69
C GLY A 131 26.04 -5.46 -2.22
N ARG A 132 25.05 -4.61 -1.93
CA ARG A 132 24.53 -4.30 -0.57
C ARG A 132 23.00 -4.23 -0.55
N GLU A 133 22.38 -5.09 -1.33
CA GLU A 133 20.95 -5.16 -1.46
C GLU A 133 20.30 -5.48 -0.11
N VAL A 134 19.16 -4.86 0.14
CA VAL A 134 18.27 -5.20 1.26
C VAL A 134 16.94 -5.63 0.68
N THR A 135 16.55 -6.85 1.01
CA THR A 135 15.24 -7.39 0.62
C THR A 135 14.13 -6.83 1.50
N LEU A 136 13.14 -6.20 0.88
CA LEU A 136 11.99 -5.60 1.53
C LEU A 136 11.04 -6.66 2.07
N PHE A 137 10.57 -6.47 3.30
CA PHE A 137 9.42 -7.18 3.87
C PHE A 137 8.79 -6.37 5.00
N ALA A 138 7.53 -6.66 5.33
CA ALA A 138 6.75 -5.84 6.24
C ALA A 138 7.37 -5.70 7.64
N GLU A 139 8.09 -6.72 8.13
CA GLU A 139 8.73 -6.70 9.46
C GLU A 139 10.20 -6.21 9.42
N LEU A 140 10.63 -5.57 8.32
CA LEU A 140 12.00 -5.09 8.16
C LEU A 140 12.35 -4.03 9.22
N SER A 141 13.30 -4.35 10.09
CA SER A 141 13.88 -3.40 11.05
C SER A 141 15.23 -2.87 10.56
N SER A 142 15.64 -1.70 11.08
CA SER A 142 16.97 -1.13 10.78
C SER A 142 18.11 -2.08 11.12
N GLN A 143 17.96 -2.87 12.18
CA GLN A 143 18.98 -3.82 12.64
C GLN A 143 19.08 -4.98 11.65
N PHE A 144 17.93 -5.53 11.23
CA PHE A 144 17.87 -6.59 10.23
C PHE A 144 18.49 -6.13 8.91
N ALA A 145 18.05 -4.97 8.41
CA ALA A 145 18.55 -4.38 7.18
C ALA A 145 20.06 -4.11 7.25
N TYR A 146 20.55 -3.53 8.36
CA TYR A 146 21.96 -3.24 8.54
C TYR A 146 22.82 -4.51 8.52
N LEU A 147 22.37 -5.59 9.18
CA LEU A 147 23.07 -6.87 9.15
C LEU A 147 23.13 -7.44 7.73
N MET A 148 22.02 -7.37 6.99
CA MET A 148 21.93 -7.86 5.60
C MET A 148 22.84 -7.06 4.65
N ALA A 149 22.83 -5.73 4.75
CA ALA A 149 23.59 -4.85 3.86
C ALA A 149 25.09 -4.80 4.20
N MET A 150 25.45 -4.81 5.50
CA MET A 150 26.83 -4.52 5.95
C MET A 150 27.65 -5.76 6.29
N ARG A 151 27.02 -6.88 6.68
CA ARG A 151 27.75 -8.10 7.10
C ARG A 151 27.97 -9.08 5.95
N ARG A 152 28.24 -8.58 4.75
CA ARG A 152 28.39 -9.36 3.50
C ARG A 152 29.53 -10.40 3.54
N HIS A 153 30.56 -10.17 4.36
CA HIS A 153 31.64 -11.14 4.55
C HIS A 153 31.18 -12.43 5.26
N SER A 154 30.01 -12.39 5.91
CA SER A 154 29.38 -13.57 6.51
C SER A 154 28.27 -14.08 5.60
N SER A 155 28.65 -14.80 4.54
CA SER A 155 27.69 -15.34 3.56
C SER A 155 26.62 -16.23 4.21
N ALA A 156 27.00 -17.04 5.20
CA ALA A 156 26.07 -17.86 5.95
C ALA A 156 24.99 -17.04 6.68
N LEU A 157 25.34 -15.88 7.25
CA LEU A 157 24.37 -14.99 7.88
C LEU A 157 23.42 -14.39 6.85
N VAL A 158 23.96 -13.84 5.75
CA VAL A 158 23.14 -13.19 4.70
C VAL A 158 22.16 -14.19 4.08
N ILE A 159 22.60 -15.42 3.79
CA ILE A 159 21.74 -16.48 3.27
C ILE A 159 20.58 -16.77 4.24
N LYS A 160 20.86 -16.87 5.55
CA LYS A 160 19.83 -17.13 6.56
C LYS A 160 18.83 -15.98 6.68
N LEU A 161 19.30 -14.74 6.62
CA LEU A 161 18.41 -13.56 6.60
C LEU A 161 17.51 -13.58 5.35
N GLN A 162 18.08 -13.88 4.17
CA GLN A 162 17.30 -13.97 2.94
C GLN A 162 16.25 -15.09 3.00
N GLU A 163 16.61 -16.27 3.52
CA GLU A 163 15.67 -17.38 3.71
C GLU A 163 14.49 -17.00 4.62
N MET A 164 14.74 -16.21 5.68
CA MET A 164 13.68 -15.70 6.56
C MET A 164 12.72 -14.78 5.79
N VAL A 165 13.25 -13.89 4.95
CA VAL A 165 12.44 -12.99 4.12
C VAL A 165 11.64 -13.75 3.07
N SER A 166 12.26 -14.71 2.37
CA SER A 166 11.58 -15.56 1.40
C SER A 166 10.45 -16.37 2.05
N THR A 167 10.70 -16.98 3.21
CA THR A 167 9.66 -17.71 3.96
C THR A 167 8.49 -16.80 4.34
N TYR A 168 8.78 -15.57 4.77
CA TYR A 168 7.75 -14.57 5.06
C TYR A 168 6.93 -14.21 3.82
N ALA A 169 7.59 -13.92 2.70
CA ALA A 169 6.94 -13.52 1.46
C ALA A 169 6.08 -14.65 0.87
N GLU A 170 6.54 -15.90 0.91
CA GLU A 170 5.76 -17.07 0.51
C GLU A 170 4.49 -17.22 1.37
N ALA A 171 4.60 -16.97 2.68
CA ALA A 171 3.44 -17.00 3.59
C ALA A 171 2.47 -15.83 3.36
N LYS A 172 2.91 -14.73 2.75
CA LYS A 172 2.09 -13.57 2.39
C LYS A 172 1.59 -13.57 0.95
N ALA A 173 2.16 -14.42 0.09
CA ALA A 173 1.75 -14.53 -1.29
C ALA A 173 0.26 -14.89 -1.38
N SER A 174 -0.49 -14.16 -2.19
CA SER A 174 -1.94 -14.33 -2.30
C SER A 174 -2.45 -13.91 -3.67
N ASN A 175 -3.53 -14.56 -4.10
CA ASN A 175 -4.29 -14.16 -5.28
C ASN A 175 -5.33 -13.08 -4.95
N MET A 176 -5.46 -12.72 -3.67
CA MET A 176 -6.40 -11.76 -3.12
C MET A 176 -5.66 -10.69 -2.33
N GLY A 177 -5.83 -9.42 -2.72
CA GLY A 177 -5.36 -8.27 -1.96
C GLY A 177 -6.22 -8.00 -0.73
N GLN A 178 -5.72 -7.19 0.19
CA GLN A 178 -6.41 -6.86 1.44
C GLN A 178 -6.57 -5.34 1.60
N ILE A 179 -7.75 -4.93 2.02
CA ILE A 179 -8.05 -3.59 2.53
C ILE A 179 -8.62 -3.79 3.93
N GLY A 180 -7.91 -3.27 4.94
CA GLY A 180 -8.27 -3.48 6.34
C GLY A 180 -9.61 -2.85 6.75
N PRO A 181 -10.14 -3.22 7.93
CA PRO A 181 -11.35 -2.61 8.47
C PRO A 181 -11.21 -1.10 8.69
N GLY A 182 -12.28 -0.35 8.47
CA GLY A 182 -12.30 1.11 8.63
C GLY A 182 -11.32 1.88 7.73
N THR A 183 -10.65 1.20 6.80
CA THR A 183 -9.69 1.81 5.88
C THR A 183 -10.41 2.64 4.85
N ARG A 184 -9.80 3.74 4.46
CA ARG A 184 -10.36 4.69 3.53
C ARG A 184 -9.49 4.84 2.29
N ILE A 185 -10.05 4.43 1.15
CA ILE A 185 -9.45 4.57 -0.17
C ILE A 185 -10.34 5.48 -1.01
N ALA A 186 -9.85 6.66 -1.36
CA ALA A 186 -10.65 7.64 -2.09
C ALA A 186 -9.85 8.37 -3.17
N HIS A 187 -10.48 8.65 -4.33
CA HIS A 187 -9.84 9.42 -5.40
C HIS A 187 -8.52 8.80 -5.88
N VAL A 188 -8.48 7.47 -5.99
CA VAL A 188 -7.27 6.73 -6.39
C VAL A 188 -7.34 6.33 -7.86
N GLY A 189 -6.33 6.71 -8.65
CA GLY A 189 -6.27 6.36 -10.07
C GLY A 189 -6.13 4.84 -10.29
N GLN A 190 -5.12 4.24 -9.68
CA GLN A 190 -4.83 2.81 -9.82
C GLN A 190 -4.13 2.25 -8.57
N MET A 191 -4.53 1.05 -8.18
CA MET A 191 -3.87 0.27 -7.14
C MET A 191 -3.78 -1.20 -7.57
N VAL A 192 -2.57 -1.72 -7.79
CA VAL A 192 -2.36 -3.11 -8.24
C VAL A 192 -1.41 -3.84 -7.30
N ASP A 193 -1.80 -5.00 -6.79
CA ASP A 193 -1.01 -5.79 -5.84
C ASP A 193 -0.61 -4.99 -4.60
N VAL A 194 -1.58 -4.29 -4.00
CA VAL A 194 -1.35 -3.53 -2.78
C VAL A 194 -2.19 -4.06 -1.63
N CYS A 195 -1.55 -4.38 -0.51
CA CYS A 195 -2.23 -4.65 0.76
C CYS A 195 -2.27 -3.38 1.61
N VAL A 196 -3.41 -3.08 2.22
CA VAL A 196 -3.62 -1.90 3.06
C VAL A 196 -4.16 -2.34 4.42
N GLY A 197 -3.46 -1.94 5.49
CA GLY A 197 -3.80 -2.23 6.88
C GLY A 197 -5.06 -1.50 7.36
N GLU A 198 -5.43 -1.77 8.60
CA GLU A 198 -6.63 -1.23 9.25
C GLU A 198 -6.53 0.30 9.44
N ALA A 199 -7.67 0.99 9.27
CA ALA A 199 -7.80 2.43 9.49
C ALA A 199 -6.84 3.33 8.69
N ALA A 200 -6.20 2.81 7.63
CA ALA A 200 -5.32 3.61 6.78
C ALA A 200 -6.14 4.62 5.95
N GLU A 201 -5.49 5.71 5.55
CA GLU A 201 -6.06 6.68 4.60
C GLU A 201 -5.22 6.73 3.33
N VAL A 202 -5.76 6.24 2.22
CA VAL A 202 -5.16 6.31 0.88
C VAL A 202 -6.04 7.21 0.01
N VAL A 203 -5.70 8.50 -0.06
CA VAL A 203 -6.58 9.52 -0.63
C VAL A 203 -5.86 10.38 -1.68
N GLY A 204 -6.38 10.39 -2.90
CA GLY A 204 -5.89 11.24 -3.99
C GLY A 204 -4.66 10.69 -4.72
N THR A 205 -4.30 9.43 -4.49
CA THR A 205 -3.11 8.79 -5.04
C THR A 205 -3.25 8.47 -6.53
N SER A 206 -2.18 8.66 -7.30
CA SER A 206 -2.22 8.43 -8.76
C SER A 206 -1.93 6.98 -9.15
N ARG A 207 -0.90 6.35 -8.59
CA ARG A 207 -0.61 4.93 -8.87
C ARG A 207 0.22 4.29 -7.75
N LEU A 208 -0.29 3.19 -7.19
CA LEU A 208 0.47 2.31 -6.29
C LEU A 208 0.48 0.90 -6.86
N GLU A 209 1.67 0.34 -7.06
CA GLU A 209 1.88 -0.99 -7.62
C GLU A 209 2.83 -1.80 -6.74
N ASN A 210 2.48 -3.07 -6.49
CA ASN A 210 3.28 -4.04 -5.74
C ASN A 210 3.78 -3.51 -4.38
N GLY A 211 2.88 -3.35 -3.40
CA GLY A 211 3.31 -2.81 -2.11
C GLY A 211 2.44 -3.15 -0.92
N THR A 212 2.96 -2.87 0.27
CA THR A 212 2.24 -3.05 1.54
C THR A 212 2.19 -1.72 2.28
N ILE A 213 0.98 -1.27 2.62
CA ILE A 213 0.73 -0.14 3.53
C ILE A 213 0.28 -0.74 4.86
N LEU A 214 1.19 -0.85 5.83
CA LEU A 214 0.87 -1.24 7.18
C LEU A 214 0.18 -0.09 7.90
N SER A 215 -0.84 -0.39 8.70
CA SER A 215 -1.62 0.59 9.44
C SER A 215 -2.43 -0.11 10.54
N GLU A 216 -2.62 0.59 11.65
CA GLU A 216 -3.47 0.17 12.76
C GLU A 216 -4.20 1.37 13.37
N LYS A 217 -5.28 1.16 14.13
CA LYS A 217 -6.08 2.26 14.71
C LYS A 217 -5.27 3.25 15.55
N GLY A 218 -4.21 2.78 16.24
CA GLY A 218 -3.36 3.61 17.10
C GLY A 218 -2.28 4.38 16.34
N ALA A 219 -1.97 3.97 15.11
CA ALA A 219 -0.91 4.50 14.27
C ALA A 219 -1.34 4.40 12.79
N ALA A 220 -2.38 5.16 12.44
CA ALA A 220 -2.93 5.17 11.10
C ALA A 220 -1.90 5.70 10.10
N THR A 221 -1.78 5.02 8.96
CA THR A 221 -0.87 5.41 7.88
C THR A 221 -1.61 6.23 6.84
N HIS A 222 -0.97 7.30 6.36
CA HIS A 222 -1.55 8.24 5.41
C HIS A 222 -0.77 8.22 4.09
N VAL A 223 -1.45 7.93 2.98
CA VAL A 223 -0.93 8.06 1.62
C VAL A 223 -1.78 9.05 0.86
N GLY A 224 -1.21 10.22 0.60
CA GLY A 224 -1.91 11.42 0.16
C GLY A 224 -1.94 11.63 -1.35
N ALA A 225 -2.29 12.86 -1.71
CA ALA A 225 -2.57 13.26 -3.08
C ALA A 225 -1.33 13.22 -3.97
N GLY A 226 -1.50 12.72 -5.20
CA GLY A 226 -0.48 12.70 -6.24
C GLY A 226 0.67 11.72 -6.01
N VAL A 227 0.62 10.92 -4.94
CA VAL A 227 1.66 9.93 -4.68
C VAL A 227 1.73 8.90 -5.81
N VAL A 228 2.96 8.52 -6.16
CA VAL A 228 3.27 7.42 -7.07
C VAL A 228 4.24 6.50 -6.35
N ALA A 229 3.91 5.22 -6.24
CA ALA A 229 4.83 4.24 -5.66
C ALA A 229 4.81 2.90 -6.40
N GLU A 230 5.99 2.32 -6.53
CA GLU A 230 6.23 0.99 -7.08
C GLU A 230 7.20 0.26 -6.15
N ASP A 231 6.94 -1.04 -5.90
CA ASP A 231 7.78 -1.91 -5.09
C ASP A 231 8.07 -1.33 -3.70
N PHE A 232 7.05 -1.22 -2.86
CA PHE A 232 7.18 -0.44 -1.63
C PHE A 232 6.59 -1.11 -0.39
N ILE A 233 7.12 -0.71 0.76
CA ILE A 233 6.52 -1.00 2.07
C ILE A 233 6.47 0.29 2.87
N ILE A 234 5.28 0.68 3.30
CA ILE A 234 5.04 1.83 4.17
C ILE A 234 4.53 1.30 5.52
N ALA A 235 5.26 1.59 6.59
CA ALA A 235 4.98 1.10 7.94
C ALA A 235 3.99 2.00 8.69
N GLU A 236 3.56 1.55 9.87
CA GLU A 236 2.51 2.19 10.66
C GLU A 236 2.85 3.63 11.05
N GLY A 237 1.84 4.51 11.03
CA GLY A 237 1.97 5.91 11.40
C GLY A 237 2.81 6.76 10.43
N ALA A 238 3.26 6.21 9.30
CA ALA A 238 3.95 6.96 8.28
C ALA A 238 2.98 7.82 7.46
N ALA A 239 3.51 8.92 6.88
CA ALA A 239 2.79 9.79 5.97
C ALA A 239 3.60 9.96 4.68
N VAL A 240 3.04 9.55 3.54
CA VAL A 240 3.61 9.76 2.21
C VAL A 240 2.62 10.61 1.43
N GLU A 241 2.94 11.85 1.10
CA GLU A 241 1.96 12.83 0.65
C GLU A 241 2.50 13.82 -0.38
N ASP A 242 1.65 14.75 -0.84
CA ASP A 242 2.05 15.91 -1.65
C ASP A 242 2.90 15.56 -2.89
N GLY A 243 2.50 14.54 -3.65
CA GLY A 243 3.17 14.16 -4.89
C GLY A 243 4.52 13.46 -4.73
N ALA A 244 4.79 12.85 -3.57
CA ALA A 244 5.98 12.04 -3.38
C ALA A 244 6.03 10.85 -4.36
N VAL A 245 7.23 10.51 -4.82
CA VAL A 245 7.49 9.44 -5.80
C VAL A 245 8.43 8.42 -5.19
N LEU A 246 8.02 7.16 -5.10
CA LEU A 246 8.79 6.09 -4.47
C LEU A 246 9.00 4.92 -5.45
N HIS A 247 10.24 4.49 -5.61
CA HIS A 247 10.59 3.29 -6.39
C HIS A 247 11.47 2.38 -5.53
N THR A 248 11.03 1.16 -5.26
CA THR A 248 11.80 0.18 -4.48
C THR A 248 12.21 0.72 -3.11
N CYS A 249 11.22 1.08 -2.28
CA CYS A 249 11.46 1.83 -1.03
C CYS A 249 10.82 1.19 0.21
N TYR A 250 11.51 1.30 1.35
CA TYR A 250 10.95 1.06 2.67
C TYR A 250 10.74 2.39 3.40
N VAL A 251 9.52 2.66 3.85
CA VAL A 251 9.15 3.86 4.61
C VAL A 251 8.71 3.44 6.00
N GLY A 252 9.62 3.53 6.96
CA GLY A 252 9.45 3.02 8.30
C GLY A 252 8.53 3.88 9.18
N GLN A 253 8.27 3.38 10.38
CA GLN A 253 7.25 3.94 11.28
C GLN A 253 7.45 5.43 11.56
N GLY A 254 6.35 6.19 11.51
CA GLY A 254 6.37 7.65 11.75
C GLY A 254 7.15 8.47 10.72
N THR A 255 7.63 7.87 9.63
CA THR A 255 8.35 8.59 8.58
C THR A 255 7.42 9.50 7.79
N ARG A 256 7.90 10.68 7.41
CA ARG A 256 7.14 11.64 6.59
C ARG A 256 7.86 11.94 5.30
N LEU A 257 7.31 11.53 4.16
CA LEU A 257 7.83 11.84 2.84
C LEU A 257 6.80 12.69 2.08
N GLY A 258 7.23 13.80 1.50
CA GLY A 258 6.27 14.67 0.84
C GLY A 258 6.85 15.86 0.10
N LYS A 259 5.95 16.75 -0.33
CA LYS A 259 6.25 17.97 -1.07
C LYS A 259 7.12 17.70 -2.31
N GLN A 260 6.71 16.69 -3.09
CA GLN A 260 7.39 16.22 -4.30
C GLN A 260 8.75 15.55 -4.06
N PHE A 261 8.99 15.04 -2.86
CA PHE A 261 10.20 14.26 -2.57
C PHE A 261 10.22 12.98 -3.41
N SER A 262 11.37 12.66 -4.01
CA SER A 262 11.56 11.42 -4.78
C SER A 262 12.56 10.50 -4.08
N ALA A 263 12.24 9.22 -4.03
CA ALA A 263 13.12 8.21 -3.48
C ALA A 263 13.19 6.97 -4.39
N GLU A 264 14.41 6.46 -4.59
CA GLU A 264 14.68 5.24 -5.35
C GLU A 264 15.63 4.33 -4.56
N ASN A 265 15.36 3.02 -4.52
CA ASN A 265 16.22 2.01 -3.87
C ASN A 265 16.60 2.37 -2.43
N SER A 266 15.70 3.01 -1.69
CA SER A 266 16.02 3.71 -0.45
C SER A 266 15.20 3.21 0.73
N LEU A 267 15.87 3.07 1.88
CA LEU A 267 15.24 2.68 3.14
C LEU A 267 15.21 3.89 4.08
N PHE A 268 14.05 4.24 4.57
CA PHE A 268 13.82 5.20 5.63
C PHE A 268 13.32 4.44 6.83
N PHE A 269 14.05 4.45 7.94
CA PHE A 269 13.61 3.83 9.19
C PHE A 269 12.94 4.86 10.09
N ALA A 270 12.67 4.50 11.35
CA ALA A 270 11.79 5.25 12.23
C ALA A 270 12.04 6.76 12.27
N ASN A 271 10.96 7.55 12.15
CA ASN A 271 10.95 9.00 12.31
C ASN A 271 11.91 9.75 11.35
N CYS A 272 12.09 9.26 10.12
CA CYS A 272 12.74 10.04 9.07
C CYS A 272 11.79 11.10 8.50
N GLU A 273 12.36 12.15 7.92
CA GLU A 273 11.58 13.15 7.18
C GLU A 273 12.28 13.50 5.86
N GLY A 274 11.53 13.47 4.75
CA GLY A 274 12.03 13.80 3.43
C GLY A 274 11.06 14.71 2.69
N PHE A 275 11.41 15.99 2.53
CA PHE A 275 10.63 16.95 1.76
C PHE A 275 11.44 17.60 0.63
N HIS A 276 10.79 17.84 -0.51
CA HIS A 276 11.29 18.57 -1.70
C HIS A 276 12.50 18.01 -2.46
N GLY A 277 13.44 17.36 -1.78
CA GLY A 277 14.68 16.83 -2.36
C GLY A 277 14.57 15.41 -2.92
N GLU A 278 15.72 14.75 -3.03
CA GLU A 278 15.83 13.42 -3.63
C GLU A 278 16.70 12.48 -2.76
N ALA A 279 16.36 11.19 -2.78
CA ALA A 279 17.15 10.11 -2.20
C ALA A 279 17.33 8.96 -3.20
N CYS A 280 18.56 8.50 -3.41
CA CYS A 280 18.86 7.36 -4.28
C CYS A 280 19.80 6.38 -3.57
N SER A 281 19.40 5.11 -3.46
CA SER A 281 20.23 4.05 -2.87
C SER A 281 20.73 4.40 -1.47
N ILE A 282 19.87 4.89 -0.57
CA ILE A 282 20.28 5.26 0.79
C ILE A 282 19.81 4.26 1.85
N PHE A 283 20.58 4.16 2.92
CA PHE A 283 20.15 3.60 4.19
C PHE A 283 19.96 4.75 5.18
N ALA A 284 18.75 5.28 5.27
CA ALA A 284 18.35 6.26 6.27
C ALA A 284 17.88 5.53 7.54
N GLY A 285 18.82 5.33 8.46
CA GLY A 285 18.53 4.98 9.85
C GLY A 285 17.69 6.06 10.56
N PRO A 286 17.27 5.80 11.81
CA PRO A 286 16.32 6.64 12.50
C PRO A 286 16.70 8.12 12.52
N TYR A 287 15.69 9.00 12.43
CA TYR A 287 15.87 10.46 12.46
C TYR A 287 16.85 11.00 11.39
N THR A 288 16.77 10.46 10.17
CA THR A 288 17.39 11.09 8.99
C THR A 288 16.41 12.07 8.37
N VAL A 289 16.81 13.33 8.26
CA VAL A 289 15.91 14.45 7.92
C VAL A 289 16.49 15.28 6.78
N THR A 290 15.66 15.61 5.80
CA THR A 290 15.92 16.61 4.76
C THR A 290 14.64 17.36 4.41
N HIS A 291 14.71 18.70 4.33
CA HIS A 291 13.55 19.55 4.01
C HIS A 291 13.78 20.49 2.83
N HIS A 292 14.93 20.39 2.17
CA HIS A 292 15.32 21.37 1.15
C HIS A 292 15.31 20.74 -0.24
N LYS A 293 14.82 21.52 -1.22
CA LYS A 293 14.81 21.11 -2.62
C LYS A 293 16.21 20.84 -3.17
N SER A 294 17.21 21.56 -2.68
CA SER A 294 18.61 21.44 -3.08
C SER A 294 19.36 20.42 -2.22
N THR A 295 18.77 19.25 -2.00
CA THR A 295 19.38 18.14 -1.26
C THR A 295 19.25 16.86 -2.05
N LEU A 296 20.38 16.18 -2.23
CA LEU A 296 20.49 14.83 -2.77
C LEU A 296 21.20 13.96 -1.74
N LEU A 297 20.49 12.98 -1.21
CA LEU A 297 21.05 11.89 -0.42
C LEU A 297 21.30 10.72 -1.35
N ILE A 298 22.52 10.22 -1.43
CA ILE A 298 22.87 9.20 -2.43
C ILE A 298 23.93 8.25 -1.91
N ALA A 299 23.75 6.95 -2.18
CA ALA A 299 24.74 5.90 -1.93
C ALA A 299 25.41 5.97 -0.54
N GLY A 300 24.60 6.17 0.50
CA GLY A 300 25.09 6.51 1.83
C GLY A 300 24.27 5.94 2.98
N ILE A 301 24.90 5.86 4.15
CA ILE A 301 24.25 5.49 5.41
C ILE A 301 24.11 6.74 6.28
N TYR A 302 22.88 7.07 6.65
CA TYR A 302 22.55 8.23 7.47
C TYR A 302 21.81 7.76 8.72
N SER A 303 22.02 8.43 9.86
CA SER A 303 21.29 8.15 11.10
C SER A 303 21.46 9.33 12.03
N PHE A 304 20.38 9.80 12.66
CA PHE A 304 20.36 11.04 13.45
C PHE A 304 21.00 12.20 12.67
N TYR A 305 20.68 12.29 11.38
CA TYR A 305 21.31 13.19 10.44
C TYR A 305 20.31 14.24 9.96
N ASN A 306 20.74 15.50 9.91
CA ASN A 306 19.96 16.59 9.34
C ASN A 306 20.71 17.16 8.13
N ALA A 307 20.20 16.88 6.94
CA ALA A 307 20.77 17.32 5.69
C ALA A 307 20.36 18.78 5.41
N GLY A 308 21.31 19.69 5.58
CA GLY A 308 21.13 21.09 5.23
C GLY A 308 20.95 21.29 3.71
N SER A 309 20.42 22.45 3.32
CA SER A 309 20.38 22.85 1.92
C SER A 309 21.77 22.85 1.27
N GLY A 310 21.86 22.42 0.01
CA GLY A 310 23.13 22.31 -0.72
C GLY A 310 23.92 21.05 -0.38
N THR A 311 23.38 20.16 0.46
CA THR A 311 23.94 18.82 0.69
C THR A 311 23.69 17.97 -0.54
N ASN A 312 24.56 18.14 -1.53
CA ASN A 312 24.60 17.34 -2.74
C ASN A 312 25.96 16.64 -2.77
N GLN A 313 26.04 15.46 -2.17
CA GLN A 313 27.23 14.62 -2.30
C GLN A 313 27.08 13.79 -3.57
N SER A 314 27.28 14.39 -4.75
CA SER A 314 27.33 13.60 -5.97
C SER A 314 28.45 12.58 -5.83
N ASN A 315 28.07 11.31 -5.85
CA ASN A 315 29.02 10.22 -5.77
C ASN A 315 29.79 10.05 -7.10
N HIS A 316 29.33 10.63 -8.20
CA HIS A 316 30.05 10.77 -9.46
C HIS A 316 30.89 12.06 -9.50
N MET A 317 32.09 12.02 -8.92
CA MET A 317 32.98 13.17 -8.90
C MET A 317 33.61 13.42 -10.28
N TYR A 318 33.39 14.61 -10.84
CA TYR A 318 33.98 15.03 -12.12
C TYR A 318 35.51 14.87 -12.09
N LYS A 319 36.04 14.07 -13.03
CA LYS A 319 37.47 13.67 -13.18
C LYS A 319 38.06 12.70 -12.16
N LEU A 320 37.35 12.36 -11.08
CA LEU A 320 37.80 11.36 -10.10
C LEU A 320 37.08 10.00 -10.24
N GLY A 321 35.98 9.97 -11.00
CA GLY A 321 35.18 8.77 -11.20
C GLY A 321 34.13 8.58 -10.10
N PRO A 322 33.35 7.49 -10.16
CA PRO A 322 32.33 7.19 -9.17
C PRO A 322 32.92 6.73 -7.83
N VAL A 323 32.38 7.27 -6.74
CA VAL A 323 32.58 6.87 -5.34
C VAL A 323 31.30 6.18 -4.90
N HIS A 324 31.17 4.90 -5.21
CA HIS A 324 29.92 4.15 -5.08
C HIS A 324 29.38 3.97 -3.63
N GLN A 325 30.08 4.46 -2.61
CA GLN A 325 29.78 4.24 -1.18
C GLN A 325 30.30 5.40 -0.33
N GLY A 326 29.44 6.00 0.50
CA GLY A 326 29.75 7.13 1.40
C GLY A 326 29.24 6.97 2.83
#